data_AF-A0A969RA17-F1
#
_entry.id   AF-A0A969RA17-F1
#
_cell.length_a   1.000
_cell.length_b   1.000
_cell.length_c   1.000
_cell.angle_alpha   90.00
_cell.angle_beta   90.00
_cell.angle_gamma   90.00
#
_symmetry.space_group_name_H-M   'P 1'
#
loop_
_entity.id
_entity.type
_entity.pdbx_description
1 polymer ?
#
loop_
_entity_poly.entity_id
_entity_poly.type
_entity_poly.pdbx_seq_one_letter_code
_entity_poly.pdbx_strand_id
1 'polypeptide(L)' 'MQFNDVATNKARLVAYCEPEIKEKLERLAETRLRSLSNLIESVLVEEVAKAEASGELKVDPTNKSK' A
#
# COMPACT_ATOMS: atom_id res chain seq x y z
N MET A 1 9.06 -19.29 6.07
CA MET A 1 8.92 -18.79 4.69
C MET A 1 10.12 -17.93 4.39
N GLN A 2 11.01 -18.38 3.50
CA GLN A 2 12.13 -17.58 2.99
C GLN A 2 11.55 -16.62 1.95
N PHE A 3 11.61 -15.31 2.24
CA PHE A 3 11.25 -14.28 1.28
C PHE A 3 12.52 -13.95 0.51
N ASN A 4 12.55 -14.29 -0.78
CA ASN A 4 13.60 -13.82 -1.67
C ASN A 4 13.62 -12.29 -1.62
N ASP A 5 14.74 -11.73 -1.17
CA ASP A 5 14.94 -10.31 -0.97
C ASP A 5 15.01 -9.64 -2.35
N VAL A 6 13.84 -9.30 -2.91
CA VAL A 6 13.76 -8.46 -4.10
C VAL A 6 14.13 -7.06 -3.62
N ALA A 7 15.37 -6.65 -3.89
CA ALA A 7 15.90 -5.36 -3.48
C ALA A 7 14.92 -4.23 -3.85
N THR A 8 14.26 -3.68 -2.83
CA THR A 8 13.33 -2.56 -2.96
C THR A 8 13.73 -1.49 -1.97
N ASN A 9 13.70 -0.24 -2.41
CA ASN A 9 13.91 0.93 -1.56
C ASN A 9 12.62 1.36 -0.83
N LYS A 10 11.53 0.60 -0.98
CA LYS A 10 10.24 0.89 -0.36
C LYS A 10 10.16 0.33 1.06
N ALA A 11 9.53 1.08 1.97
CA ALA A 11 9.24 0.61 3.32
C ALA A 11 8.30 -0.61 3.30
N ARG A 12 8.56 -1.59 4.16
CA ARG A 12 7.76 -2.82 4.25
C ARG A 12 6.51 -2.59 5.11
N LEU A 13 5.34 -2.89 4.55
CA LEU A 13 4.06 -2.95 5.27
C LEU A 13 3.58 -4.41 5.35
N VAL A 14 3.20 -4.86 6.54
CA VAL A 14 2.58 -6.17 6.76
C VAL A 14 1.26 -5.95 7.48
N ALA A 15 0.18 -6.50 6.94
CA ALA A 15 -1.15 -6.38 7.50
C ALA A 15 -1.88 -7.72 7.41
N TYR A 16 -2.80 -7.94 8.35
CA TYR A 16 -3.75 -9.05 8.31
C TYR A 16 -5.09 -8.53 7.77
N CYS A 17 -5.76 -9.34 6.97
CA CYS A 17 -7.10 -9.07 6.47
C CYS A 17 -7.90 -10.38 6.41
N GLU A 18 -9.22 -10.24 6.35
CA GLU A 18 -10.11 -11.39 6.18
C GLU A 18 -9.79 -12.15 4.89
N PRO A 19 -9.83 -13.50 4.90
CA PRO A 19 -9.50 -14.32 3.73
C PRO A 19 -10.30 -13.96 2.48
N GLU A 20 -11.60 -13.68 2.65
CA GLU A 20 -12.49 -13.28 1.55
C GLU A 20 -12.06 -11.95 0.91
N ILE A 21 -11.58 -11.00 1.71
CA ILE A 21 -11.10 -9.71 1.21
C ILE A 21 -9.81 -9.90 0.42
N LYS A 22 -8.90 -10.74 0.93
CA LYS A 22 -7.66 -11.07 0.22
C LYS A 22 -7.95 -11.66 -1.16
N GLU A 23 -8.84 -12.66 -1.24
CA GLU A 23 -9.21 -13.29 -2.50
C GLU A 23 -9.82 -12.30 -3.51
N LYS A 24 -10.70 -11.41 -3.03
CA LYS A 24 -11.28 -10.35 -3.87
C LYS A 24 -10.22 -9.38 -4.39
N LEU A 25 -9.24 -9.00 -3.55
CA LEU A 25 -8.16 -8.11 -3.94
C LEU A 25 -7.21 -8.77 -4.96
N GLU A 26 -6.90 -10.06 -4.80
CA GLU A 26 -6.09 -10.81 -5.75
C GLU A 26 -6.76 -10.86 -7.14
N ARG A 27 -8.04 -11.22 -7.19
CA ARG A 27 -8.83 -11.21 -8.45
C ARG A 27 -8.91 -9.82 -9.08
N LEU A 28 -9.08 -8.78 -8.25
CA LEU A 28 -9.13 -7.41 -8.74
C LEU A 28 -7.79 -6.97 -9.33
N ALA A 29 -6.67 -7.38 -8.72
CA ALA A 29 -5.33 -7.08 -9.21
C ALA A 29 -5.09 -7.75 -10.58
N GLU A 30 -5.44 -9.04 -10.69
CA GLU A 30 -5.37 -9.81 -11.94
C GLU A 30 -6.21 -9.18 -13.05
N THR A 31 -7.46 -8.83 -12.77
CA THR A 31 -8.37 -8.17 -13.72
C THR A 31 -7.79 -6.86 -14.25
N ARG A 32 -7.00 -6.15 -13.42
CA ARG A 32 -6.35 -4.88 -13.76
C ARG A 32 -4.91 -5.06 -14.30
N LEU A 33 -4.49 -6.30 -14.59
CA LEU A 33 -3.16 -6.64 -15.11
C LEU A 33 -2.02 -6.08 -14.25
N ARG A 34 -2.16 -6.12 -12.93
CA ARG A 34 -1.16 -5.62 -11.98
C ARG A 34 -0.99 -6.53 -10.77
N SER A 35 0.13 -6.38 -10.05
CA SER A 35 0.35 -7.10 -8.80
C SER A 35 -0.56 -6.61 -7.68
N LEU A 36 -0.87 -7.49 -6.71
CA LEU A 36 -1.62 -7.13 -5.51
C LEU A 36 -0.93 -6.00 -4.74
N SER A 37 0.39 -6.05 -4.59
CA SER A 37 1.17 -5.02 -3.91
C SER A 37 1.05 -3.66 -4.61
N ASN A 38 1.06 -3.61 -5.95
CA ASN A 38 0.85 -2.35 -6.67
C ASN A 38 -0.60 -1.84 -6.55
N LEU A 39 -1.58 -2.75 -6.51
CA LEU A 39 -2.97 -2.38 -6.24
C LEU A 39 -3.11 -1.71 -4.87
N ILE A 40 -2.56 -2.33 -3.83
CA ILE A 40 -2.58 -1.80 -2.46
C ILE A 40 -1.86 -0.45 -2.40
N GLU A 41 -0.68 -0.35 -3.01
CA GLU A 41 0.09 0.89 -3.06
C GLU A 41 -0.71 2.04 -3.68
N SER A 42 -1.40 1.83 -4.83
CA SER A 42 -2.23 2.88 -5.42
C SER A 42 -3.34 3.35 -4.49
N VAL A 43 -4.03 2.41 -3.83
CA VAL A 43 -5.11 2.74 -2.90
C VAL A 43 -4.58 3.54 -1.70
N LEU A 44 -3.43 3.15 -1.15
CA LEU A 44 -2.81 3.86 -0.02
C LEU A 44 -2.38 5.29 -0.42
N VAL A 45 -1.80 5.47 -1.61
CA VAL A 45 -1.41 6.80 -2.11
C VAL A 45 -2.64 7.70 -2.30
N GLU A 46 -3.71 7.17 -2.88
CA GLU A 46 -4.97 7.92 -3.05
C GLU A 46 -5.58 8.32 -1.71
N GLU A 47 -5.54 7.43 -0.72
CA GLU A 47 -6.11 7.70 0.61
C GLU A 47 -5.31 8.77 1.37
N VAL A 48 -3.97 8.70 1.33
CA VAL A 48 -3.10 9.73 1.90
C VAL A 48 -3.33 11.07 1.23
N ALA A 49 -3.41 11.11 -0.12
CA ALA A 49 -3.66 12.34 -0.85
C ALA A 49 -5.01 12.99 -0.48
N LYS A 50 -6.06 12.19 -0.24
CA LYS A 50 -7.34 12.70 0.25
C LYS A 50 -7.22 13.27 1.66
N ALA A 51 -6.53 12.59 2.56
CA ALA A 51 -6.32 13.05 3.94
C ALA A 51 -5.47 14.33 3.99
N GLU A 52 -4.48 14.48 3.12
CA GLU A 52 -3.71 15.71 2.96
C GLU A 52 -4.59 16.85 2.42
N ALA A 53 -5.42 16.57 1.42
CA ALA A 53 -6.31 17.58 0.83
C ALA A 53 -7.44 18.03 1.77
N SER A 54 -7.95 17.15 2.63
CA SER A 54 -8.95 17.48 3.64
C SER A 54 -8.37 18.21 4.85
N GLY A 55 -7.04 18.25 4.99
CA GLY A 55 -6.34 18.78 6.16
C GLY A 55 -6.38 17.85 7.38
N GLU A 56 -6.85 16.61 7.22
CA GLU A 56 -6.83 15.56 8.25
C GLU A 56 -5.40 15.10 8.53
N LEU A 57 -4.59 14.95 7.49
CA LEU A 57 -3.16 14.72 7.60
C LEU A 57 -2.41 16.04 7.41
N LYS A 58 -1.92 16.62 8.50
CA LYS A 58 -0.98 17.74 8.42
C LYS A 58 0.36 17.21 7.94
N VAL A 59 0.87 17.77 6.83
CA VAL A 59 2.24 17.52 6.39
C VAL A 59 3.17 18.03 7.47
N ASP A 60 3.62 17.17 8.37
CA ASP A 60 4.63 17.54 9.35
C ASP A 60 5.99 17.57 8.62
N PRO A 61 6.64 18.73 8.50
CA PRO A 61 7.88 18.85 7.72
C PRO A 61 9.08 18.14 8.37
N THR A 62 8.92 17.50 9.55
CA THR A 62 10.04 16.92 10.29
C THR A 62 10.27 15.42 10.07
N ASN A 63 9.38 14.70 9.37
CA ASN A 63 9.59 13.26 9.15
C ASN A 63 10.27 12.94 7.80
N LYS A 64 11.46 13.51 7.59
CA LYS A 64 12.49 12.89 6.75
C LYS A 64 13.46 12.13 7.65
N SER A 65 12.97 11.08 8.30
CA SER A 65 13.81 10.29 9.20
C SER A 65 14.57 9.20 8.41
N LYS A 66 15.84 9.54 8.13
CA LYS A 66 17.04 8.69 7.93
C LYS A 66 17.01 7.56 6.89
#